data_AF-A0A353DPI8-F1
#
_entry.id   AF-A0A353DPI8-F1
#
_cell.length_a   1.000
_cell.length_b   1.000
_cell.length_c   1.000
_cell.angle_alpha   90.00
_cell.angle_beta   90.00
_cell.angle_gamma   90.00
#
_symmetry.space_group_name_H-M   'P 1'
#
loop_
_entity.id
_entity.type
_entity.pdbx_description
1 polymer ?
#
loop_
_entity_poly.entity_id
_entity_poly.type
_entity_poly.pdbx_seq_one_letter_code
_entity_poly.pdbx_strand_id
1 'polypeptide(L)' 'GSDMVALNKRSVEEIDVGFHPGINYSPDGTSGKDHIRLCYGYNQPDEITEGISRLANFLSKEGALDS' A
#
# COMPACT_ATOMS: atom_id res chain seq x y z
N GLY A 1 12.89 5.77 3.56
CA GLY A 1 12.32 4.64 2.81
C GLY A 1 11.62 3.73 3.79
N SER A 2 10.30 3.59 3.66
CA SER A 2 9.43 2.93 4.64
C SER A 2 9.29 1.43 4.36
N ASP A 3 9.00 0.64 5.39
CA ASP A 3 8.77 -0.81 5.25
C ASP A 3 7.34 -1.08 4.77
N MET A 4 7.18 -1.18 3.44
CA MET A 4 5.87 -1.44 2.83
C MET A 4 5.28 -2.82 3.20
N VAL A 5 6.07 -3.77 3.68
CA VAL A 5 5.58 -5.09 4.10
C VAL A 5 4.85 -4.98 5.43
N ALA A 6 5.46 -4.32 6.41
CA ALA A 6 4.84 -4.07 7.70
C ALA A 6 3.57 -3.22 7.55
N LEU A 7 3.63 -2.19 6.70
CA LEU A 7 2.49 -1.32 6.42
C LEU A 7 1.35 -2.04 5.69
N ASN A 8 1.66 -3.02 4.84
CA ASN A 8 0.63 -3.81 4.15
C ASN A 8 -0.28 -4.55 5.13
N LYS A 9 0.32 -5.30 6.07
CA LYS A 9 -0.43 -6.04 7.08
C LYS A 9 -1.36 -5.12 7.87
N ARG A 10 -0.82 -3.98 8.32
CA ARG A 10 -1.56 -2.98 9.09
C ARG A 10 -2.66 -2.32 8.27
N SER A 11 -2.43 -2.00 6.99
CA SER A 11 -3.47 -1.40 6.15
C SER A 11 -4.68 -2.32 5.96
N VAL A 12 -4.49 -3.63 5.87
CA VAL A 12 -5.59 -4.59 5.81
C VAL A 12 -6.32 -4.67 7.15
N GLU A 13 -5.58 -4.70 8.27
CA GLU A 13 -6.16 -4.81 9.62
C GLU A 13 -6.88 -3.53 10.09
N GLU A 14 -6.35 -2.35 9.78
CA GLU A 14 -6.80 -1.07 10.34
C GLU A 14 -7.78 -0.30 9.44
N ILE A 15 -7.64 -0.42 8.11
CA ILE A 15 -8.46 0.36 7.15
C ILE A 15 -9.15 -0.48 6.07
N ASP A 16 -8.97 -1.81 6.11
CA ASP A 16 -9.51 -2.77 5.13
C ASP A 16 -9.09 -2.45 3.68
N VAL A 17 -7.83 -2.04 3.50
CA VAL A 17 -7.27 -1.78 2.16
C VAL A 17 -5.98 -2.58 1.98
N GLY A 18 -5.97 -3.46 0.97
CA GLY A 18 -4.81 -4.26 0.59
C GLY A 18 -4.03 -3.67 -0.59
N PHE A 19 -2.72 -3.89 -0.59
CA PHE A 19 -1.83 -3.64 -1.73
C PHE A 19 -0.76 -4.73 -1.85
N HIS A 20 0.04 -4.73 -2.91
CA HIS A 20 1.19 -5.62 -3.03
C HIS A 20 2.49 -4.85 -2.79
N PRO A 21 3.29 -5.20 -1.76
CA PRO A 21 4.62 -4.62 -1.58
C PRO A 21 5.51 -4.86 -2.80
N GLY A 22 6.33 -3.87 -3.18
CA GLY A 22 7.20 -3.94 -4.35
C GLY A 22 8.24 -5.05 -4.27
N ILE A 23 8.65 -5.44 -3.06
CA ILE A 23 9.58 -6.56 -2.85
C ILE A 23 9.08 -7.88 -3.43
N ASN A 24 7.76 -8.06 -3.58
CA ASN A 24 7.16 -9.25 -4.18
C ASN A 24 7.54 -9.42 -5.67
N TYR A 25 7.99 -8.34 -6.30
CA TYR A 25 8.42 -8.31 -7.70
C TYR A 25 9.94 -8.18 -7.84
N SER A 26 10.69 -8.16 -6.72
CA SER A 26 12.14 -8.17 -6.76
C SER A 26 12.68 -9.60 -6.77
N PRO A 27 13.57 -9.96 -7.72
CA PRO A 27 14.24 -11.26 -7.73
C PRO A 27 15.04 -11.54 -6.44
N ASP A 28 15.53 -10.48 -5.79
CA ASP A 28 16.35 -10.56 -4.58
C ASP A 28 15.55 -10.33 -3.28
N GLY A 29 14.27 -9.96 -3.37
CA GLY A 29 13.42 -9.64 -2.21
C GLY A 29 13.81 -8.38 -1.41
N THR A 30 14.77 -7.59 -1.89
CA THR A 30 15.28 -6.38 -1.22
C THR A 30 15.01 -5.08 -1.98
N SER A 31 14.98 -5.14 -3.32
CA SER A 31 14.65 -3.99 -4.16
C SER A 31 13.14 -3.68 -4.12
N GLY A 32 12.77 -2.40 -4.27
CA GLY A 32 11.34 -2.00 -4.29
C GLY A 32 10.65 -1.98 -2.92
N LYS A 33 11.41 -1.92 -1.82
CA LYS A 33 10.88 -1.84 -0.43
C LYS A 33 9.98 -0.65 -0.14
N ASP A 34 10.12 0.41 -0.92
CA ASP A 34 9.38 1.67 -0.88
C ASP A 34 8.35 1.81 -2.01
N HIS A 35 8.11 0.75 -2.77
CA HIS A 35 7.15 0.71 -3.86
C HIS A 35 5.95 -0.17 -3.50
N ILE A 36 4.80 0.14 -4.09
CA ILE A 36 3.58 -0.65 -3.96
C ILE A 36 2.91 -0.83 -5.33
N ARG A 37 2.18 -1.93 -5.50
CA ARG A 37 1.29 -2.15 -6.64
C ARG A 37 -0.16 -2.24 -6.16
N LEU A 38 -1.00 -1.36 -6.71
CA LEU A 38 -2.44 -1.34 -6.49
C LEU A 38 -3.14 -2.17 -7.57
N CYS A 39 -4.21 -2.88 -7.18
CA CYS A 39 -5.02 -3.68 -8.08
C CYS A 39 -6.46 -3.17 -8.07
N TYR A 40 -6.96 -2.78 -9.24
CA TYR A 40 -8.31 -2.22 -9.40
C TYR A 40 -9.22 -3.13 -10.22
N GLY A 41 -8.82 -4.39 -10.47
CA GLY A 41 -9.50 -5.28 -11.40
C GLY A 41 -10.85 -5.82 -10.92
N TYR A 42 -11.14 -5.69 -9.62
CA TYR A 42 -12.35 -6.24 -9.00
C TYR A 42 -13.25 -5.19 -8.33
N ASN A 43 -12.73 -3.97 -8.14
CA ASN A 43 -13.43 -2.91 -7.40
C ASN A 43 -14.19 -1.98 -8.35
N GLN A 44 -15.33 -1.49 -7.88
CA GLN A 44 -16.08 -0.43 -8.55
C GLN A 44 -15.38 0.93 -8.38
N PRO A 45 -15.63 1.92 -9.27
CA PRO A 45 -14.96 3.22 -9.22
C PRO A 45 -15.06 3.99 -7.89
N ASP A 46 -16.20 3.88 -7.21
CA ASP A 46 -16.44 4.46 -5.88
C ASP A 46 -15.61 3.75 -4.80
N GLU A 47 -15.54 2.42 -4.82
CA GLU A 47 -14.69 1.63 -3.93
C GLU A 47 -13.20 1.96 -4.13
N ILE A 48 -12.77 2.16 -5.39
CA ILE A 48 -11.40 2.57 -5.72
C ILE A 48 -11.11 3.94 -5.11
N THR A 49 -12.04 4.89 -5.25
CA THR A 49 -11.89 6.26 -4.74
C THR A 49 -11.78 6.28 -3.22
N GLU A 50 -12.65 5.55 -2.52
CA GLU A 50 -12.62 5.41 -1.07
C GLU A 50 -11.34 4.71 -0.60
N GLY A 51 -10.98 3.58 -1.23
CA GLY A 51 -9.79 2.81 -0.89
C GLY A 51 -8.50 3.61 -1.03
N ILE A 52 -8.33 4.35 -2.13
CA ILE A 52 -7.17 5.24 -2.33
C ILE A 52 -7.14 6.35 -1.27
N SER A 53 -8.29 6.94 -0.96
CA SER A 53 -8.37 8.02 0.04
C SER A 53 -7.99 7.55 1.44
N ARG A 54 -8.47 6.37 1.85
CA ARG A 54 -8.08 5.72 3.11
C ARG A 54 -6.60 5.39 3.15
N LEU A 55 -6.08 4.81 2.07
CA LEU A 55 -4.68 4.42 1.98
C LEU A 55 -3.75 5.63 2.03
N ALA A 56 -4.06 6.70 1.32
CA ALA A 56 -3.28 7.94 1.35
C ALA A 56 -3.23 8.52 2.77
N ASN A 57 -4.37 8.63 3.44
CA ASN A 57 -4.42 9.10 4.83
C ASN A 57 -3.62 8.23 5.80
N PHE A 58 -3.70 6.91 5.64
CA PHE A 58 -2.92 5.97 6.44
C PHE A 58 -1.41 6.15 6.19
N LEU A 59 -0.97 6.12 4.93
CA LEU A 59 0.45 6.24 4.58
C LEU A 59 1.05 7.60 4.99
N SER A 60 0.28 8.69 4.91
CA SER A 60 0.71 9.99 5.44
C SER A 60 0.91 9.96 6.96
N LYS A 61 -0.03 9.37 7.73
CA LYS A 61 0.11 9.24 9.19
C LYS A 61 1.32 8.42 9.60
N GLU A 62 1.68 7.43 8.79
CA GLU A 62 2.83 6.57 8.98
C GLU A 62 4.15 7.18 8.45
N GLY A 63 4.12 8.43 7.98
CA GLY A 63 5.29 9.14 7.44
C GLY A 63 5.86 8.50 6.17
N ALA A 64 5.08 7.66 5.48
CA ALA A 64 5.50 6.98 4.26
C ALA A 64 5.43 7.88 3.01
N LEU A 65 4.69 8.99 3.09
CA LEU A 65 4.56 9.98 2.02
C LEU A 65 5.33 11.28 2.31
N ASP A 66 5.88 11.43 3.51
CA ASP A 66 6.70 12.58 3.90
C ASP A 66 8.11 12.37 3.33
N SER A 67 8.48 13.19 2.34
CA SER A 67 9.77 13.15 1.64
C SER A 67 10.82 14.01 2.31
#